data_AF-A0A5K0WI53-F1
#
_entry.id   AF-A0A5K0WI53-F1
#
_cell.length_a   1.000
_cell.length_b   1.000
_cell.length_c   1.000
_cell.angle_alpha   90.00
_cell.angle_beta   90.00
_cell.angle_gamma   90.00
#
_symmetry.space_group_name_H-M   'P 1'
#
loop_
_entity.id
_entity.type
_entity.pdbx_description
1 polymer ?
#
loop_
_entity_poly.entity_id
_entity_poly.type
_entity_poly.pdbx_seq_one_letter_code
_entity_poly.pdbx_strand_id
1 'polypeptide(L)'
;WKEHGDLAEKENLCLYGFPTETWEVGLPAEEVPPELPEPALGINFARDGMQEKDWLSLVAVHSDAWLLAVAFYFGARFGFDRND
;
A
#
# COMPACT_ATOMS: atom_id res chain seq x y z
N TRP A 1 12.99 -9.35 2.53
CA TRP A 1 12.89 -9.00 3.96
C TRP A 1 14.18 -9.24 4.73
N LYS A 2 14.78 -10.45 4.69
CA LYS A 2 16.08 -10.72 5.36
C LYS A 2 17.26 -9.87 4.84
N GLU A 3 17.13 -9.24 3.67
CA GLU A 3 18.15 -8.35 3.10
C GLU A 3 18.03 -6.88 3.56
N HIS A 4 16.93 -6.47 4.22
CA HIS A 4 16.67 -5.08 4.67
C HIS A 4 16.87 -4.90 6.18
N GLY A 5 17.88 -5.55 6.77
CA GLY A 5 18.10 -5.65 8.21
C GLY A 5 17.84 -4.39 9.04
N ASP A 6 17.32 -4.60 10.26
CA ASP A 6 17.06 -3.65 11.36
C ASP A 6 16.02 -2.53 11.08
N LEU A 7 15.96 -1.98 9.86
CA LEU A 7 14.96 -0.98 9.46
C LEU A 7 13.56 -1.59 9.28
N ALA A 8 13.48 -2.76 8.65
CA ALA A 8 12.21 -3.46 8.44
C ALA A 8 11.54 -3.95 9.74
N GLU A 9 12.26 -3.93 10.88
CA GLU A 9 11.75 -4.30 12.19
C GLU A 9 11.31 -3.09 13.03
N LYS A 10 11.73 -1.86 12.67
CA LYS A 10 11.49 -0.64 13.44
C LYS A 10 10.61 0.38 12.72
N GLU A 11 10.67 0.44 11.40
CA GLU A 11 9.93 1.41 10.59
C GLU A 11 8.62 0.84 10.05
N ASN A 12 7.63 1.71 9.78
CA ASN A 12 6.37 1.30 9.15
C ASN A 12 6.56 1.11 7.64
N LEU A 13 6.48 -0.12 7.14
CA LEU A 13 6.57 -0.40 5.71
C LEU A 13 5.18 -0.42 5.05
N CYS A 14 5.14 -0.03 3.77
CA CYS A 14 3.98 -0.07 2.89
C CYS A 14 4.24 -0.99 1.70
N LEU A 15 3.17 -1.50 1.09
CA LEU A 15 3.23 -2.16 -0.23
C LEU A 15 2.68 -1.21 -1.30
N TYR A 16 3.51 -0.87 -2.27
CA TYR A 16 3.16 -0.04 -3.42
C TYR A 16 3.03 -0.89 -4.68
N GLY A 17 1.99 -0.63 -5.46
CA GLY A 17 1.81 -1.15 -6.81
C GLY A 17 1.98 -0.03 -7.82
N PHE A 18 2.65 -0.32 -8.94
CA PHE A 18 2.90 0.64 -10.01
C PHE A 18 2.17 0.25 -11.30
N PRO A 19 1.83 1.21 -12.18
CA PRO A 19 1.22 0.93 -13.48
C PRO A 19 2.07 0.05 -14.41
N THR A 20 3.37 -0.10 -14.11
CA THR A 20 4.31 -0.99 -14.79
C THR A 20 4.17 -2.46 -14.40
N GLU A 21 3.10 -2.82 -13.67
CA GLU A 21 2.85 -4.16 -13.14
C GLU A 21 3.95 -4.65 -12.17
N THR A 22 4.70 -3.71 -11.60
CA THR A 22 5.70 -3.96 -10.58
C THR A 22 5.19 -3.51 -9.22
N TRP A 23 5.79 -4.04 -8.17
CA TRP A 23 5.49 -3.68 -6.79
C TRP A 23 6.77 -3.43 -6.01
N GLU A 24 6.67 -2.64 -4.95
CA GLU A 24 7.76 -2.34 -4.04
C GLU A 24 7.27 -2.34 -2.60
N VAL A 25 8.09 -2.86 -1.68
CA VAL A 25 7.89 -2.67 -0.25
C VAL A 25 8.92 -1.65 0.23
N GLY A 26 8.44 -0.53 0.76
CA GLY A 26 9.28 0.59 1.13
C GLY A 26 8.70 1.40 2.27
N LEU A 27 9.44 2.43 2.69
CA LEU A 27 8.95 3.41 3.65
C LEU A 27 7.78 4.20 3.05
N PRO A 28 6.88 4.78 3.87
CA PRO A 28 6.00 5.84 3.43
C PRO A 28 6.81 6.93 2.73
N ALA A 29 6.28 7.48 1.63
CA ALA A 29 6.92 8.63 0.97
C ALA A 29 6.98 9.82 1.97
N GLU A 30 8.15 10.47 2.08
CA GLU A 30 8.35 11.59 3.02
C GLU A 30 7.44 12.80 2.71
N GLU A 31 7.16 13.04 1.43
CA GLU A 31 6.15 13.98 0.98
C GLU A 31 5.20 13.25 0.03
N VAL A 32 4.08 12.81 0.57
CA VAL A 32 2.95 12.41 -0.26
C VAL A 32 2.49 13.69 -0.98
N PRO A 33 2.43 13.74 -2.33
CA PRO A 33 1.68 14.79 -2.97
C PRO A 33 0.32 14.82 -2.27
N PRO A 34 -0.14 15.94 -1.68
CA PRO A 34 -1.14 16.00 -0.60
C PRO A 34 -2.54 15.45 -0.94
N GLU A 35 -2.66 14.77 -2.07
CA GLU A 35 -3.88 14.33 -2.72
C GLU A 35 -3.88 12.84 -3.09
N LEU A 36 -2.72 12.16 -3.19
CA LEU A 36 -2.71 10.73 -3.51
C LEU A 36 -3.00 9.88 -2.26
N PRO A 37 -3.92 8.90 -2.33
CA PRO A 37 -4.18 7.99 -1.21
C PRO A 37 -2.93 7.21 -0.81
N GLU A 38 -2.66 7.13 0.50
CA GLU A 38 -1.56 6.33 1.05
C GLU A 38 -1.97 4.85 1.22
N PRO A 39 -1.06 3.89 0.93
CA PRO A 39 -1.29 2.49 1.24
C PRO A 39 -1.19 2.22 2.75
N ALA A 40 -1.61 1.03 3.18
CA ALA A 40 -1.55 0.65 4.60
C ALA A 40 -0.11 0.65 5.13
N LEU A 41 0.07 1.37 6.25
CA LEU A 41 1.34 1.49 6.98
C LEU A 41 1.54 0.30 7.89
N GLY A 42 2.80 -0.11 8.03
CA GLY A 42 3.21 -1.06 9.06
C GLY A 42 2.83 -2.51 8.77
N ILE A 43 2.67 -2.89 7.49
CA ILE A 43 2.35 -4.28 7.10
C ILE A 43 3.37 -5.29 7.63
N ASN A 44 4.58 -4.82 7.92
CA ASN A 44 5.68 -5.60 8.48
C ASN A 44 5.46 -6.03 9.94
N PHE A 45 4.76 -5.24 10.76
CA PHE A 45 4.59 -5.55 12.19
C PHE A 45 3.65 -6.73 12.44
N ALA A 46 2.63 -6.86 11.60
CA ALA A 46 1.64 -7.92 11.72
C ALA A 46 2.18 -9.30 11.30
N ARG A 47 3.24 -9.35 10.47
CA ARG A 47 3.70 -10.55 9.77
C ARG A 47 4.03 -11.72 10.70
N ASP A 48 4.84 -11.47 11.72
CA ASP A 48 5.35 -12.53 12.60
C ASP A 48 4.37 -12.87 13.75
N GLY A 49 3.30 -12.08 13.89
CA GLY A 49 2.25 -12.26 14.90
C GLY A 49 1.03 -13.06 14.44
N MET A 50 0.99 -13.51 13.18
CA MET A 50 -0.14 -14.26 12.61
C MET A 50 0.30 -15.34 11.62
N GLN A 51 -0.63 -16.20 11.21
CA GLN A 51 -0.34 -17.16 10.15
C GLN A 51 -0.07 -16.42 8.84
N GLU A 52 0.89 -16.91 8.06
CA GLU A 52 1.29 -16.28 6.79
C GLU A 52 0.09 -16.04 5.85
N LYS A 53 -0.85 -16.98 5.76
CA LYS A 53 -2.07 -16.83 4.96
C LYS A 53 -2.95 -15.69 5.45
N ASP A 54 -3.11 -15.54 6.77
CA ASP A 54 -3.95 -14.50 7.36
C ASP A 54 -3.28 -13.13 7.15
N TRP A 55 -1.95 -13.06 7.26
CA TRP A 55 -1.17 -11.88 6.93
C TRP A 55 -1.30 -11.48 5.47
N LEU A 56 -1.11 -12.42 4.54
CA LEU A 56 -1.29 -12.16 3.11
C LEU A 56 -2.72 -11.70 2.79
N SER A 57 -3.72 -12.27 3.46
CA SER A 57 -5.12 -11.86 3.30
C SER A 57 -5.36 -10.43 3.81
N LEU A 58 -4.77 -10.06 4.94
CA LEU A 58 -4.81 -8.71 5.48
C LEU A 58 -4.17 -7.72 4.49
N VAL A 59 -2.97 -8.02 4.00
CA VAL A 59 -2.27 -7.19 3.01
C VAL A 59 -3.12 -7.04 1.75
N ALA A 60 -3.71 -8.12 1.24
CA ALA A 60 -4.56 -8.09 0.05
C ALA A 60 -5.78 -7.16 0.22
N VAL A 61 -6.52 -7.28 1.33
CA VAL A 61 -7.70 -6.41 1.59
C VAL A 61 -7.31 -4.93 1.64
N HIS A 62 -6.18 -4.61 2.26
CA HIS A 62 -5.68 -3.24 2.30
C HIS A 62 -5.20 -2.74 0.93
N SER A 63 -4.55 -3.60 0.14
CA SER A 63 -4.13 -3.28 -1.23
C SER A 63 -5.33 -3.04 -2.15
N ASP A 64 -6.38 -3.86 -2.07
CA ASP A 64 -7.61 -3.68 -2.86
C ASP A 64 -8.28 -2.33 -2.55
N ALA A 65 -8.41 -2.00 -1.26
CA ALA A 65 -8.97 -0.73 -0.83
C ALA A 65 -8.13 0.47 -1.31
N TRP A 66 -6.80 0.34 -1.26
CA TRP A 66 -5.88 1.37 -1.73
C TRP A 66 -5.96 1.58 -3.25
N LEU A 67 -5.97 0.51 -4.04
CA LEU A 67 -6.12 0.58 -5.50
C LEU A 67 -7.44 1.24 -5.91
N LEU A 68 -8.54 0.90 -5.22
CA LEU A 68 -9.82 1.58 -5.42
C LEU A 68 -9.71 3.08 -5.11
N ALA A 69 -9.13 3.44 -3.97
CA ALA A 69 -8.95 4.85 -3.60
C ALA A 69 -8.13 5.61 -4.66
N VAL A 70 -7.03 5.04 -5.14
CA VAL A 70 -6.18 5.63 -6.19
C VAL A 70 -6.95 5.78 -7.51
N ALA A 71 -7.70 4.75 -7.92
CA ALA A 71 -8.50 4.78 -9.13
C ALA A 71 -9.57 5.88 -9.08
N PHE A 72 -10.32 5.99 -7.97
CA PHE A 72 -11.34 7.03 -7.78
C PHE A 72 -10.73 8.43 -7.66
N TYR A 73 -9.56 8.56 -7.04
CA TYR A 73 -8.83 9.83 -6.98
C TYR A 73 -8.53 10.36 -8.38
N PHE A 74 -7.97 9.51 -9.25
CA PHE A 74 -7.71 9.88 -10.63
C PHE A 74 -9.00 10.06 -11.44
N GLY A 75 -10.00 9.20 -11.27
CA GLY A 75 -11.31 9.35 -11.92
C GLY A 75 -11.94 10.72 -11.63
N ALA A 76 -11.97 11.14 -10.36
CA ALA A 76 -12.48 12.44 -9.96
C ALA A 76 -11.68 13.60 -10.57
N ARG A 77 -10.34 13.50 -10.61
CA ARG A 77 -9.49 14.52 -11.25
C ARG A 77 -9.64 14.58 -12.77
N PHE A 78 -9.99 13.48 -13.42
CA PHE A 78 -10.29 13.44 -14.86
C PHE A 78 -11.74 13.82 -15.17
N GLY A 79 -12.57 14.09 -14.15
CA GLY A 79 -13.95 14.53 -14.31
C GLY A 79 -14.95 13.41 -14.55
N PHE A 80 -14.63 12.17 -14.17
CA PHE A 80 -15.58 11.05 -14.24
C PHE A 80 -16.74 11.30 -13.27
N ASP A 81 -17.95 10.97 -13.73
CA ASP A 81 -19.15 11.07 -12.90
C ASP A 81 -19.71 9.69 -12.54
N ARG A 82 -20.95 9.66 -12.04
CA ARG A 82 -21.60 8.41 -11.61
C ARG A 82 -21.89 7.43 -12.75
N ASN A 83 -21.92 7.91 -13.99
CA ASN A 83 -22.31 7.14 -15.18
C ASN A 83 -21.11 6.60 -15.98
N ASP A 84 -19.88 6.95 -15.59
CA ASP A 84 -18.62 6.42 -16.11
C ASP A 84 -18.14 5.23 -15.26
#